data_AF-K7FD45-F1
#
_entry.id   AF-K7FD45-F1
#
_cell.length_a   1.000
_cell.length_b   1.000
_cell.length_c   1.000
_cell.angle_alpha   90.00
_cell.angle_beta   90.00
_cell.angle_gamma   90.00
#
_symmetry.space_group_name_H-M   'P 1'
#
loop_
_entity.id
_entity.type
_entity.pdbx_description
1 polymer ?
#
loop_
_entity_poly.entity_id
_entity_poly.type
_entity_poly.pdbx_seq_one_letter_code
_entity_poly.pdbx_strand_id
1 'polypeptide(L)'
;KVLRSPFCSFAVLTTTLSSLLDFKLMIRTVTRKSALLSYNGYGCHCGLGGRGQPLDKTDWCCHAHDCCYNKLNPSCHPYFDLYQYSIINEDIICWNINNSTCAKEACECDRTAALCFRKEASSYNKAYRYYINLFCNGSTPSC
;
A
#
# COMPACT_ATOMS: atom_id res chain seq x y z
N LYS A 1 -15.35 18.28 -36.19
CA LYS A 1 -16.15 18.41 -34.95
C LYS A 1 -15.72 17.29 -34.01
N VAL A 2 -14.96 17.63 -32.97
CA VAL A 2 -14.49 16.70 -31.95
C VAL A 2 -15.72 16.23 -31.16
N LEU A 3 -16.04 14.94 -31.23
CA LEU A 3 -17.09 14.35 -30.42
C LEU A 3 -16.51 14.12 -29.03
N ARG A 4 -16.75 15.06 -28.10
CA ARG A 4 -16.52 14.86 -26.66
C ARG A 4 -17.43 13.74 -26.19
N SER A 5 -16.85 12.56 -25.95
CA SER A 5 -17.49 11.46 -25.24
C SER A 5 -17.63 11.81 -23.75
N PRO A 6 -18.75 11.53 -23.07
CA PRO A 6 -18.87 11.74 -21.64
C PRO A 6 -18.02 10.67 -20.95
N PHE A 7 -17.01 11.10 -20.19
CA PHE A 7 -16.28 10.20 -19.29
C PHE A 7 -17.25 9.71 -18.21
N CYS A 8 -17.80 8.50 -18.38
CA CYS A 8 -18.34 7.74 -17.27
C CYS A 8 -17.16 7.36 -16.37
N SER A 9 -17.04 7.99 -15.20
CA SER A 9 -16.13 7.54 -14.15
C SER A 9 -16.54 6.12 -13.74
N PHE A 10 -15.80 5.11 -14.22
CA PHE A 10 -15.99 3.73 -13.79
C PHE A 10 -15.52 3.60 -12.34
N ALA A 11 -16.45 3.62 -11.38
CA ALA A 11 -16.17 3.16 -10.04
C ALA A 11 -15.97 1.64 -10.09
N VAL A 12 -14.71 1.20 -10.00
CA VAL A 12 -14.41 -0.23 -9.90
C VAL A 12 -14.59 -0.64 -8.45
N LEU A 13 -15.64 -1.41 -8.17
CA LEU A 13 -15.83 -2.09 -6.90
C LEU A 13 -15.12 -3.46 -6.98
N THR A 14 -14.06 -3.65 -6.21
CA THR A 14 -13.33 -4.91 -6.16
C THR A 14 -13.61 -5.62 -4.84
N THR A 15 -14.13 -6.85 -4.92
CA THR A 15 -14.18 -7.79 -3.81
C THR A 15 -13.18 -8.90 -4.12
N THR A 16 -11.97 -8.83 -3.55
CA THR A 16 -11.01 -9.93 -3.70
C THR A 16 -11.08 -10.92 -2.54
N LEU A 17 -10.36 -12.02 -2.70
CA LEU A 17 -10.30 -13.12 -1.75
C LEU A 17 -9.28 -12.91 -0.62
N SER A 18 -8.48 -11.83 -0.65
CA SER A 18 -7.58 -11.45 0.45
C SER A 18 -7.17 -9.98 0.42
N SER A 19 -7.02 -9.37 1.60
CA SER A 19 -6.52 -7.99 1.75
C SER A 19 -5.16 -7.77 1.06
N LEU A 20 -4.24 -8.75 1.14
CA LEU A 20 -2.96 -8.64 0.42
C LEU A 20 -3.14 -8.52 -1.11
N LEU A 21 -4.13 -9.21 -1.68
CA LEU A 21 -4.45 -9.07 -3.11
C LEU A 21 -5.10 -7.71 -3.41
N ASP A 22 -5.96 -7.22 -2.52
CA ASP A 22 -6.52 -5.87 -2.59
C ASP A 22 -5.40 -4.82 -2.61
N PHE A 23 -4.44 -4.90 -1.68
CA PHE A 23 -3.32 -3.96 -1.62
C PHE A 23 -2.47 -4.01 -2.90
N LYS A 24 -2.17 -5.21 -3.40
CA LYS A 24 -1.46 -5.38 -4.70
C LYS A 24 -2.21 -4.69 -5.84
N LEU A 25 -3.53 -4.78 -5.89
CA LEU A 25 -4.35 -4.14 -6.91
C LEU A 25 -4.40 -2.61 -6.73
N MET A 26 -4.50 -2.12 -5.49
CA MET A 26 -4.42 -0.70 -5.17
C MET A 26 -3.10 -0.11 -5.67
N ILE A 27 -1.97 -0.70 -5.29
CA ILE A 27 -0.63 -0.28 -5.74
C ILE A 27 -0.57 -0.29 -7.27
N ARG A 28 -0.99 -1.38 -7.92
CA ARG A 28 -0.93 -1.50 -9.39
C ARG A 28 -1.74 -0.42 -10.08
N THR A 29 -2.93 -0.12 -9.56
CA THR A 29 -3.84 0.84 -10.18
C THR A 29 -3.33 2.26 -10.01
N VAL A 30 -2.89 2.62 -8.80
CA VAL A 30 -2.51 3.98 -8.43
C VAL A 30 -1.09 4.34 -8.89
N THR A 31 -0.15 3.40 -8.86
CA THR A 31 1.27 3.65 -9.22
C THR A 31 1.63 3.21 -10.63
N ARG A 32 0.77 2.41 -11.29
CA ARG A 32 1.05 1.71 -12.56
C ARG A 32 2.25 0.76 -12.52
N LYS A 33 2.72 0.39 -11.32
CA LYS A 33 3.83 -0.55 -11.12
C LYS A 33 3.33 -1.88 -10.58
N SER A 34 4.05 -2.96 -10.87
CA SER A 34 3.80 -4.25 -10.22
C SER A 34 4.22 -4.18 -8.75
N ALA A 35 3.27 -4.39 -7.81
CA ALA A 35 3.54 -4.42 -6.38
C ALA A 35 4.68 -5.40 -6.04
N LEU A 36 4.58 -6.62 -6.56
CA LEU A 36 5.53 -7.70 -6.32
C LEU A 36 6.93 -7.42 -6.88
N LEU A 37 7.05 -6.75 -8.03
CA LEU A 37 8.36 -6.52 -8.67
C LEU A 37 9.00 -5.18 -8.31
N SER A 38 8.21 -4.26 -7.75
CA SER A 38 8.67 -2.88 -7.50
C SER A 38 8.77 -2.55 -6.01
N TYR A 39 7.92 -3.14 -5.17
CA TYR A 39 7.85 -2.76 -3.77
C TYR A 39 8.13 -3.94 -2.83
N ASN A 40 7.80 -5.18 -3.21
CA ASN A 40 8.20 -6.33 -2.40
C ASN A 40 9.72 -6.53 -2.42
N GLY A 41 10.36 -6.42 -1.26
CA GLY A 41 11.81 -6.42 -1.09
C GLY A 41 12.46 -5.08 -1.47
N TYR A 42 11.72 -3.96 -1.45
CA TYR A 42 12.30 -2.65 -1.71
C TYR A 42 12.89 -2.05 -0.43
N GLY A 43 14.14 -1.64 -0.47
CA GLY A 43 14.81 -1.04 0.68
C GLY A 43 14.84 -1.96 1.90
N CYS A 44 14.59 -1.38 3.07
CA CYS A 44 14.76 -2.04 4.36
C CYS A 44 13.45 -2.40 5.07
N HIS A 45 12.32 -1.86 4.63
CA HIS A 45 11.01 -2.04 5.25
C HIS A 45 9.94 -2.54 4.28
N CYS A 46 10.08 -2.37 2.95
CA CYS A 46 9.08 -2.90 2.04
C CYS A 46 9.25 -4.42 1.83
N GLY A 47 8.49 -5.24 2.56
CA GLY A 47 8.52 -6.69 2.41
C GLY A 47 8.13 -7.41 3.69
N LEU A 48 8.60 -8.65 3.85
CA LEU A 48 8.43 -9.38 5.11
C LEU A 48 9.45 -8.90 6.14
N GLY A 49 8.94 -8.26 7.18
CA GLY A 49 9.74 -7.65 8.24
C GLY A 49 10.32 -6.30 7.83
N GLY A 50 11.00 -5.65 8.77
CA GLY A 50 11.64 -4.36 8.55
C GLY A 50 12.68 -4.10 9.63
N ARG A 51 13.85 -3.58 9.25
CA ARG A 51 14.89 -3.23 10.23
C ARG A 51 15.79 -2.12 9.75
N GLY A 52 16.39 -1.43 10.71
CA GLY A 52 17.33 -0.34 10.43
C GLY A 52 16.64 0.88 9.84
N GLN A 53 17.44 1.81 9.33
CA GLN A 53 16.95 3.06 8.77
C GLN A 53 16.35 2.85 7.37
N PRO A 54 15.17 3.43 7.07
CA PRO A 54 14.64 3.43 5.72
C PRO A 54 15.58 4.17 4.76
N LEU A 55 15.80 3.61 3.57
CA LEU A 55 16.81 4.12 2.62
C LEU A 55 16.37 5.37 1.87
N ASP A 56 15.08 5.51 1.61
CA ASP A 56 14.49 6.66 0.90
C ASP A 56 13.03 6.85 1.27
N LYS A 57 12.38 7.83 0.62
CA LYS A 57 10.98 8.16 0.88
C LYS A 57 9.99 7.05 0.52
N THR A 58 10.31 6.19 -0.46
CA THR A 58 9.48 5.02 -0.78
C THR A 58 9.58 4.00 0.35
N ASP A 59 10.78 3.76 0.87
CA ASP A 59 11.00 2.85 2.00
C ASP A 59 10.34 3.37 3.30
N TRP A 60 10.32 4.69 3.50
CA TRP A 60 9.55 5.32 4.57
C TRP A 60 8.03 5.10 4.45
N CYS A 61 7.47 4.99 3.24
CA CYS A 61 6.07 4.60 3.09
C CYS A 61 5.79 3.21 3.66
N CYS A 62 6.75 2.29 3.54
CA CYS A 62 6.63 0.92 4.06
C CYS A 62 6.81 0.86 5.57
N HIS A 63 7.78 1.59 6.12
CA HIS A 63 7.89 1.74 7.58
C HIS A 63 6.59 2.30 8.20
N ALA A 64 6.01 3.32 7.57
CA ALA A 64 4.72 3.88 8.01
C ALA A 64 3.57 2.87 7.89
N HIS A 65 3.59 2.02 6.86
CA HIS A 65 2.61 0.95 6.66
C HIS A 65 2.72 -0.13 7.76
N ASP A 66 3.94 -0.59 8.06
CA ASP A 66 4.21 -1.52 9.15
C ASP A 66 3.75 -0.93 10.50
N CYS A 67 4.04 0.34 10.74
CA CYS A 67 3.56 1.04 11.93
C CYS A 67 2.03 1.15 12.00
N CYS A 68 1.36 1.30 10.86
CA CYS A 68 -0.09 1.32 10.80
C CYS A 68 -0.67 -0.06 11.18
N TYR A 69 -0.15 -1.13 10.58
CA TYR A 69 -0.56 -2.50 10.89
C TYR A 69 -0.30 -2.88 12.35
N ASN A 70 0.84 -2.48 12.92
CA ASN A 70 1.18 -2.75 14.33
C ASN A 70 0.28 -2.00 15.33
N LYS A 71 -0.38 -0.92 14.92
CA LYS A 71 -1.31 -0.15 15.76
C LYS A 71 -2.74 -0.68 15.73
N LEU A 72 -3.05 -1.62 14.82
CA LEU A 72 -4.37 -2.24 14.75
C LEU A 72 -4.65 -3.04 16.02
N ASN A 73 -5.94 -3.26 16.30
CA ASN A 73 -6.33 -4.13 17.42
C ASN A 73 -5.67 -5.53 17.24
N PRO A 74 -5.16 -6.16 18.31
CA PRO A 74 -4.52 -7.48 18.20
C PRO A 74 -5.41 -8.60 17.61
N SER A 75 -6.73 -8.41 17.63
CA SER A 75 -7.69 -9.33 16.98
C SER A 75 -7.82 -9.11 15.47
N CYS A 76 -7.29 -8.02 14.93
CA CYS A 76 -7.25 -7.75 13.50
C CYS A 76 -6.13 -8.53 12.83
N HIS A 77 -6.42 -9.05 11.65
CA HIS A 77 -5.50 -9.82 10.82
C HIS A 77 -5.38 -9.13 9.47
N PRO A 78 -4.66 -8.00 9.36
CA PRO A 78 -4.72 -7.10 8.21
C PRO A 78 -4.31 -7.75 6.88
N TYR A 79 -3.52 -8.82 6.89
CA TYR A 79 -3.18 -9.57 5.68
C TYR A 79 -4.32 -10.46 5.13
N PHE A 80 -5.32 -10.76 5.97
CA PHE A 80 -6.40 -11.72 5.70
C PHE A 80 -7.80 -11.10 5.78
N ASP A 81 -7.99 -10.08 6.62
CA ASP A 81 -9.26 -9.41 6.82
C ASP A 81 -9.74 -8.77 5.53
N LEU A 82 -10.80 -9.32 4.95
CA LEU A 82 -11.36 -8.81 3.69
C LEU A 82 -12.01 -7.46 3.92
N TYR A 83 -11.63 -6.49 3.09
CA TYR A 83 -12.23 -5.18 3.09
C TYR A 83 -12.74 -4.84 1.69
N GLN A 84 -13.60 -3.81 1.62
CA GLN A 84 -14.09 -3.30 0.34
C GLN A 84 -13.60 -1.88 0.12
N TYR A 85 -13.25 -1.60 -1.13
CA TYR A 85 -12.80 -0.29 -1.53
C TYR A 85 -13.26 0.02 -2.95
N SER A 86 -13.16 1.29 -3.31
CA SER A 86 -13.32 1.75 -4.68
C SER A 86 -12.19 2.69 -5.04
N ILE A 87 -11.82 2.71 -6.31
CA ILE A 87 -10.89 3.70 -6.85
C ILE A 87 -11.65 4.63 -7.77
N ILE A 88 -11.70 5.92 -7.42
CA ILE A 88 -12.37 6.96 -8.18
C ILE A 88 -11.35 8.07 -8.44
N ASN A 89 -11.11 8.39 -9.72
CA ASN A 89 -10.12 9.40 -10.12
C ASN A 89 -8.73 9.20 -9.47
N GLU A 90 -8.29 7.94 -9.39
CA GLU A 90 -7.02 7.52 -8.76
C GLU A 90 -6.92 7.74 -7.24
N ASP A 91 -8.00 8.18 -6.59
CA ASP A 91 -8.11 8.14 -5.13
C ASP A 91 -8.84 6.87 -4.69
N ILE A 92 -8.40 6.32 -3.57
CA ILE A 92 -8.98 5.11 -2.98
C ILE A 92 -10.01 5.55 -1.93
N ILE A 93 -11.14 4.87 -1.85
CA ILE A 93 -12.16 5.05 -0.82
C ILE A 93 -12.35 3.71 -0.12
N CYS A 94 -12.12 3.66 1.18
CA CYS A 94 -12.32 2.48 2.00
C CYS A 94 -13.74 2.48 2.58
N TRP A 95 -14.49 1.42 2.30
CA TRP A 95 -15.86 1.27 2.76
C TRP A 95 -15.91 0.53 4.09
N ASN A 96 -16.71 1.02 5.03
CA ASN A 96 -17.03 0.27 6.24
C ASN A 96 -18.25 -0.61 5.97
N ILE A 97 -18.05 -1.92 5.86
CA ILE A 97 -19.13 -2.87 5.60
C ILE A 97 -19.23 -3.81 6.79
N ASN A 98 -20.48 -4.12 7.17
CA ASN A 98 -20.80 -4.95 8.34
C ASN A 98 -20.22 -4.40 9.66
N ASN A 99 -19.92 -3.09 9.72
CA ASN A 99 -19.26 -2.44 10.86
C ASN A 99 -17.95 -3.11 11.32
N SER A 100 -17.22 -3.74 10.39
CA SER A 100 -15.92 -4.33 10.69
C SER A 100 -14.84 -3.25 10.79
N THR A 101 -14.47 -2.91 12.03
CA THR A 101 -13.39 -1.96 12.31
C THR A 101 -12.06 -2.43 11.71
N CYS A 102 -11.69 -3.70 11.90
CA CYS A 102 -10.44 -4.26 11.39
C CYS A 102 -10.31 -4.15 9.87
N ALA A 103 -11.37 -4.51 9.13
CA ALA A 103 -11.37 -4.43 7.68
C ALA A 103 -11.17 -2.98 7.20
N LYS A 104 -11.89 -2.04 7.82
CA LYS A 104 -11.77 -0.62 7.46
C LYS A 104 -10.38 -0.08 7.76
N GLU A 105 -9.83 -0.35 8.93
CA GLU A 105 -8.52 0.15 9.34
C GLU A 105 -7.39 -0.44 8.49
N ALA A 106 -7.44 -1.74 8.18
CA ALA A 106 -6.50 -2.37 7.25
C ALA A 106 -6.55 -1.71 5.87
N CYS A 107 -7.74 -1.47 5.34
CA CYS A 107 -7.91 -0.75 4.07
C CYS A 107 -7.29 0.66 4.12
N GLU A 108 -7.48 1.41 5.20
CA GLU A 108 -6.93 2.77 5.33
C GLU A 108 -5.40 2.77 5.42
N CYS A 109 -4.80 1.78 6.08
CA CYS A 109 -3.35 1.57 6.06
C CYS A 109 -2.85 1.33 4.62
N ASP A 110 -3.51 0.44 3.88
CA ASP A 110 -3.13 0.07 2.51
C ASP A 110 -3.32 1.21 1.53
N ARG A 111 -4.43 1.94 1.66
CA ARG A 111 -4.70 3.19 0.94
C ARG A 111 -3.57 4.19 1.16
N THR A 112 -3.20 4.43 2.41
CA THR A 112 -2.18 5.42 2.77
C THR A 112 -0.82 5.05 2.16
N ALA A 113 -0.43 3.78 2.24
CA ALA A 113 0.79 3.28 1.63
C ALA A 113 0.77 3.41 0.09
N ALA A 114 -0.31 2.99 -0.56
CA ALA A 114 -0.44 3.08 -2.02
C ALA A 114 -0.37 4.53 -2.55
N LEU A 115 -1.01 5.47 -1.84
CA LEU A 115 -0.96 6.89 -2.19
C LEU A 115 0.43 7.50 -1.90
N CYS A 116 1.09 7.05 -0.85
CA CYS A 116 2.48 7.43 -0.54
C CYS A 116 3.43 6.98 -1.68
N PHE A 117 3.32 5.73 -2.14
CA PHE A 117 4.11 5.24 -3.28
C PHE A 117 3.90 6.04 -4.56
N ARG A 118 2.67 6.49 -4.82
CA ARG A 118 2.37 7.38 -5.96
C ARG A 118 3.06 8.72 -5.80
N LYS A 119 2.94 9.32 -4.62
CA LYS A 119 3.55 10.62 -4.30
C LYS A 119 5.07 10.58 -4.48
N GLU A 120 5.72 9.52 -4.01
CA GLU A 120 7.17 9.39 -4.02
C GLU A 120 7.73 8.80 -5.33
N ALA A 121 6.88 8.55 -6.33
CA ALA A 121 7.24 7.88 -7.58
C ALA A 121 8.38 8.57 -8.36
N SER A 122 8.56 9.88 -8.21
CA SER A 122 9.64 10.65 -8.83
C SER A 122 11.02 10.42 -8.20
N SER A 123 11.06 10.03 -6.92
CA SER A 123 12.29 9.74 -6.18
C SER A 123 12.59 8.24 -6.06
N TYR A 124 11.71 7.40 -6.60
CA TYR A 124 11.85 5.95 -6.59
C TYR A 124 13.17 5.49 -7.22
N ASN A 125 13.97 4.74 -6.47
CA ASN A 125 15.28 4.26 -6.88
C ASN A 125 15.26 2.75 -7.19
N LYS A 126 15.41 2.38 -8.46
CA LYS A 126 15.42 0.97 -8.89
C LYS A 126 16.55 0.15 -8.24
N ALA A 127 17.65 0.76 -7.80
CA ALA A 127 18.75 0.07 -7.14
C ALA A 127 18.37 -0.54 -5.79
N TYR A 128 17.28 -0.06 -5.17
CA TYR A 128 16.79 -0.59 -3.90
C TYR A 128 15.75 -1.70 -4.06
N ARG A 129 15.48 -2.17 -5.29
CA ARG A 129 14.64 -3.37 -5.49
C ARG A 129 15.41 -4.62 -5.09
N TYR A 130 14.72 -5.55 -4.42
CA TYR A 130 15.30 -6.80 -3.91
C TYR A 130 16.53 -6.54 -3.03
N TYR A 131 16.48 -5.46 -2.25
CA TYR A 131 17.58 -5.06 -1.39
C TYR A 131 17.75 -6.08 -0.26
N ILE A 132 18.99 -6.46 0.01
CA ILE A 132 19.28 -7.51 0.99
C ILE A 132 19.26 -6.86 2.37
N ASN A 133 18.32 -7.27 3.22
CA ASN A 133 18.14 -6.75 4.59
C ASN A 133 19.42 -6.81 5.46
N LEU A 134 20.44 -7.60 5.09
CA LEU A 134 21.76 -7.61 5.71
C LEU A 134 22.45 -6.23 5.70
N PHE A 135 22.19 -5.42 4.69
CA PHE A 135 22.79 -4.09 4.54
C PHE A 135 21.97 -2.96 5.18
N CYS A 136 20.85 -3.30 5.83
CA CYS A 136 20.04 -2.35 6.57
C CYS A 136 20.67 -2.11 7.94
N ASN A 137 21.22 -0.90 8.10
CA ASN A 137 21.99 -0.49 9.27
C ASN A 137 21.22 0.53 10.12
N GLY A 138 21.70 0.74 11.35
CA GLY A 138 21.10 1.67 12.31
C GLY A 138 19.92 1.05 13.08
N SER A 139 19.31 1.84 13.95
CA SER A 139 18.09 1.46 14.66
C SER A 139 16.86 1.66 13.78
N THR A 140 15.86 0.80 13.94
CA THR A 140 14.54 1.02 13.34
C THR A 140 13.89 2.26 13.97
N PRO A 141 13.41 3.24 13.18
CA PRO A 141 12.65 4.36 13.71
C PRO A 141 11.38 3.90 14.44
N SER A 142 10.97 4.64 15.46
CA SER A 142 9.75 4.34 16.20
C SER A 142 8.50 4.58 15.35
N CYS A 143 7.46 3.83 15.67
CA CYS A 143 6.08 4.19 15.39
C CYS A 143 5.55 5.18 16.45
#